data_AF-A0A496VE85-F1
#
_entry.id   AF-A0A496VE85-F1
#
_cell.length_a   1.000
_cell.length_b   1.000
_cell.length_c   1.000
_cell.angle_alpha   90.00
_cell.angle_beta   90.00
_cell.angle_gamma   90.00
#
_symmetry.space_group_name_H-M   'P 1'
#
loop_
_entity.id
_entity.type
_entity.pdbx_description
1 polymer ?
#
loop_
_entity_poly.entity_id
_entity_poly.type
_entity_poly.pdbx_seq_one_letter_code
_entity_poly.pdbx_strand_id
1 'polypeptide(L)'
;MTISDSKRDTIRERYNFACGYCGISEIDAGSELEIDHFQPIIHGGDDEWDNLVYACPACNRNKASYWPSPDTPPHMLLLHPLTDELNIHLTLLQDGYLAGLTPRGWFHIEWLHLNRPQLVTMRQRRAIHQRTQEVIEKMQQINHQLVERIASQEQELYTLRQKVRRLGG
;
A
#
# COMPACT_ATOMS: atom_id res chain seq x y z
N MET A 1 -7.74 25.97 15.47
CA MET A 1 -8.85 25.04 15.76
C MET A 1 -8.24 23.65 15.92
N THR A 2 -8.78 22.84 16.83
CA THR A 2 -8.23 21.50 17.11
C THR A 2 -9.18 20.48 16.52
N ILE A 3 -8.71 19.66 15.58
CA ILE A 3 -9.45 18.51 15.06
C ILE A 3 -9.73 17.57 16.22
N SER A 4 -11.00 17.19 16.43
CA SER A 4 -11.39 16.30 17.53
C SER A 4 -10.81 14.90 17.36
N ASP A 5 -10.60 14.19 18.47
CA ASP A 5 -10.04 12.83 18.46
C ASP A 5 -10.88 11.86 17.61
N SER A 6 -12.21 11.92 17.73
CA SER A 6 -13.12 11.12 16.91
C SER A 6 -12.99 11.41 15.41
N LYS A 7 -12.78 12.68 15.03
CA LYS A 7 -12.55 13.06 13.63
C LYS A 7 -11.18 12.57 13.16
N ARG A 8 -10.16 12.65 14.02
CA ARG A 8 -8.83 12.10 13.76
C ARG A 8 -8.88 10.59 13.50
N ASP A 9 -9.57 9.81 14.32
CA ASP A 9 -9.69 8.36 14.13
C ASP A 9 -10.39 8.01 12.81
N THR A 10 -11.45 8.74 12.48
CA THR A 10 -12.15 8.56 11.19
C THR A 10 -11.21 8.86 10.00
N ILE A 11 -10.36 9.88 10.11
CA ILE A 11 -9.36 10.20 9.07
C ILE A 11 -8.32 9.08 8.96
N ARG A 12 -7.83 8.56 10.09
CA ARG A 12 -6.85 7.44 10.10
C ARG A 12 -7.40 6.22 9.36
N GLU A 13 -8.63 5.83 9.68
CA GLU A 13 -9.32 4.70 9.06
C GLU A 13 -9.50 4.92 7.55
N ARG A 14 -9.93 6.14 7.14
CA ARG A 14 -10.12 6.49 5.72
C ARG A 14 -8.85 6.31 4.88
N TYR A 15 -7.68 6.46 5.49
CA TYR A 15 -6.38 6.28 4.84
C TYR A 15 -5.72 4.92 5.14
N ASN A 16 -6.48 3.95 5.68
CA ASN A 16 -5.98 2.63 6.07
C ASN A 16 -4.73 2.69 6.97
N PHE A 17 -4.71 3.64 7.91
CA PHE A 17 -3.58 3.86 8.82
C PHE A 17 -2.24 4.07 8.09
N ALA A 18 -2.28 4.66 6.89
CA ALA A 18 -1.13 4.94 6.07
C ALA A 18 -1.12 6.37 5.53
N CYS A 19 0.06 6.92 5.26
CA CYS A 19 0.18 8.24 4.69
C CYS A 19 -0.47 8.28 3.29
N GLY A 20 -1.41 9.21 3.08
CA GLY A 20 -2.08 9.41 1.79
C GLY A 20 -1.11 9.71 0.64
N TYR A 21 0.00 10.40 0.92
CA TYR A 21 0.98 10.75 -0.10
C TYR A 21 1.94 9.61 -0.47
N CYS A 22 2.50 8.90 0.52
CA CYS A 22 3.59 7.96 0.28
C CYS A 22 3.29 6.50 0.62
N GLY A 23 2.16 6.24 1.30
CA GLY A 23 1.71 4.91 1.69
C GLY A 23 2.48 4.26 2.83
N ILE A 24 3.36 4.99 3.55
CA ILE A 24 3.98 4.47 4.78
C ILE A 24 2.90 4.27 5.85
N SER A 25 2.85 3.09 6.47
CA SER A 25 1.88 2.80 7.53
C SER A 25 2.34 3.33 8.89
N GLU A 26 1.43 3.44 9.86
CA GLU A 26 1.79 3.70 11.26
C GLU A 26 2.79 2.66 11.79
N ILE A 27 2.63 1.38 11.39
CA ILE A 27 3.53 0.28 11.76
C ILE A 27 4.94 0.54 11.23
N ASP A 28 5.06 0.91 9.95
CA ASP A 28 6.36 1.21 9.32
C ASP A 28 6.99 2.50 9.87
N ALA A 29 6.17 3.46 10.29
CA ALA A 29 6.62 4.71 10.90
C ALA A 29 6.97 4.56 12.39
N GLY A 30 6.40 3.57 13.07
CA GLY A 30 6.52 3.36 14.51
C GLY A 30 5.70 4.33 15.37
N SER A 31 4.76 5.07 14.76
CA SER A 31 3.91 6.03 15.46
C SER A 31 2.66 6.36 14.64
N GLU A 32 1.68 6.99 15.30
CA GLU A 32 0.62 7.71 14.59
C GLU A 32 1.24 8.82 13.71
N LEU A 33 0.58 9.09 12.60
CA LEU A 33 0.89 10.16 11.66
C LEU A 33 0.08 11.44 11.95
N GLU A 34 0.39 12.49 11.18
CA GLU A 34 -0.20 13.81 11.34
C GLU A 34 -1.42 13.99 10.41
N ILE A 35 -2.26 14.96 10.73
CA ILE A 35 -3.30 15.42 9.81
C ILE A 35 -2.77 16.68 9.15
N ASP A 36 -2.68 16.64 7.82
CA ASP A 36 -2.29 17.74 6.95
C ASP A 36 -3.53 18.34 6.28
N HIS A 37 -3.47 19.64 6.01
CA HIS A 37 -4.45 20.35 5.20
C HIS A 37 -3.94 20.41 3.76
N PHE A 38 -4.59 19.73 2.83
CA PHE A 38 -4.16 19.66 1.43
C PHE A 38 -3.97 21.06 0.83
N GLN A 39 -4.97 21.92 0.98
CA GLN A 39 -4.83 23.37 0.94
C GLN A 39 -4.41 23.87 2.31
N PRO A 40 -3.19 24.44 2.46
CA PRO A 40 -2.75 24.98 3.75
C PRO A 40 -3.70 26.08 4.26
N ILE A 41 -3.87 26.16 5.58
CA ILE A 41 -4.72 27.19 6.23
C ILE A 41 -4.31 28.61 5.80
N ILE A 42 -3.01 28.88 5.65
CA ILE A 42 -2.52 30.21 5.23
C ILE A 42 -2.98 30.60 3.82
N HIS A 43 -3.40 29.62 3.02
CA HIS A 43 -3.95 29.79 1.68
C HIS A 43 -5.47 29.64 1.65
N GLY A 44 -6.14 29.63 2.82
CA GLY A 44 -7.59 29.56 2.93
C GLY A 44 -8.18 28.16 3.05
N GLY A 45 -7.35 27.15 3.30
CA GLY A 45 -7.86 25.80 3.57
C GLY A 45 -8.60 25.69 4.91
N ASP A 46 -9.57 24.79 4.97
CA ASP A 46 -10.46 24.55 6.10
C ASP A 46 -10.28 23.15 6.69
N ASP A 47 -11.03 22.84 7.75
CA ASP A 47 -11.04 21.51 8.37
C ASP A 47 -12.03 20.56 7.67
N GLU A 48 -12.45 20.80 6.42
CA GLU A 48 -13.41 19.94 5.72
C GLU A 48 -12.78 18.60 5.28
N TRP A 49 -13.62 17.58 5.13
CA TRP A 49 -13.16 16.20 4.94
C TRP A 49 -12.33 15.98 3.68
N ASP A 50 -12.59 16.74 2.62
CA ASP A 50 -11.84 16.71 1.37
C ASP A 50 -10.52 17.48 1.43
N ASN A 51 -10.34 18.35 2.42
CA ASN A 51 -9.10 19.06 2.65
C ASN A 51 -8.15 18.37 3.66
N LEU A 52 -8.61 17.34 4.38
CA LEU A 52 -7.80 16.65 5.39
C LEU A 52 -7.13 15.38 4.84
N VAL A 53 -5.81 15.34 4.97
CA VAL A 53 -4.96 14.23 4.52
C VAL A 53 -4.21 13.63 5.71
N TYR A 54 -4.25 12.31 5.85
CA TYR A 54 -3.40 11.63 6.81
C TYR A 54 -1.97 11.54 6.26
N ALA A 55 -1.01 12.20 6.89
CA ALA A 55 0.32 12.41 6.34
C ALA A 55 1.43 12.06 7.33
N CYS A 56 2.44 11.31 6.87
CA CYS A 56 3.62 11.10 7.70
C CYS A 56 4.39 12.43 7.85
N PRO A 57 5.12 12.64 8.96
CA PRO A 57 5.81 13.91 9.22
C PRO A 57 6.74 14.35 8.07
N ALA A 58 7.40 13.41 7.39
CA ALA A 58 8.26 13.74 6.25
C ALA A 58 7.49 14.31 5.04
N CYS A 59 6.35 13.71 4.66
CA CYS A 59 5.57 14.21 3.52
C CYS A 59 4.85 15.51 3.87
N ASN A 60 4.33 15.62 5.09
CA ASN A 60 3.73 16.86 5.59
C ASN A 60 4.74 18.02 5.52
N ARG A 61 5.97 17.81 6.01
CA ARG A 61 7.05 18.80 5.91
C ARG A 61 7.49 19.10 4.48
N ASN A 62 7.57 18.11 3.60
CA ASN A 62 7.96 18.34 2.20
C ASN A 62 6.88 19.14 1.44
N LYS A 63 5.60 18.85 1.70
CA LYS A 63 4.50 19.66 1.17
C LYS A 63 4.54 21.08 1.72
N ALA A 64 4.78 21.21 3.02
CA ALA A 64 4.80 22.47 3.74
C ALA A 64 3.54 23.30 3.41
N SER A 65 3.73 24.58 3.12
CA SER A 65 2.67 25.48 2.71
C SER A 65 2.49 25.57 1.20
N TYR A 66 2.92 24.57 0.42
CA TYR A 66 2.74 24.62 -1.03
C TYR A 66 1.26 24.65 -1.40
N TRP A 67 0.88 25.68 -2.15
CA TRP A 67 -0.41 25.79 -2.81
C TRP A 67 -0.24 26.54 -4.14
N PRO A 68 -0.81 26.03 -5.25
CA PRO A 68 -0.70 26.69 -6.55
C PRO A 68 -1.37 28.07 -6.51
N SER A 69 -0.72 29.06 -7.12
CA SER A 69 -1.36 30.33 -7.48
C SER A 69 -2.32 30.14 -8.65
N PRO A 70 -3.25 31.07 -8.93
CA PRO A 70 -4.18 30.96 -10.06
C PRO A 70 -3.52 30.72 -11.43
N ASP A 71 -2.32 31.24 -11.63
CA ASP A 71 -1.56 31.11 -12.89
C ASP A 71 -0.65 29.88 -12.92
N THR A 72 -0.62 29.08 -11.84
CA THR A 72 0.22 27.88 -11.76
C THR A 72 -0.26 26.85 -12.78
N PRO A 73 0.63 26.34 -13.67
CA PRO A 73 0.24 25.35 -14.66
C PRO A 73 -0.35 24.08 -14.03
N PRO A 74 -1.33 23.41 -14.68
CA PRO A 74 -1.98 22.21 -14.16
C PRO A 74 -1.04 21.06 -13.76
N HIS A 75 0.12 20.97 -14.40
CA HIS A 75 1.12 19.94 -14.12
C HIS A 75 1.96 20.23 -12.87
N MET A 76 1.83 21.40 -12.25
CA MET A 76 2.50 21.74 -11.01
C MET A 76 1.55 21.63 -9.80
N LEU A 77 0.39 21.00 -9.94
CA LEU A 77 -0.48 20.70 -8.80
C LEU A 77 -0.12 19.35 -8.21
N LEU A 78 -0.03 19.29 -6.88
CA LEU A 78 0.04 18.01 -6.18
C LEU A 78 -1.22 17.20 -6.45
N LEU A 79 -1.07 15.87 -6.47
CA LEU A 79 -2.18 14.94 -6.53
C LEU A 79 -2.81 14.84 -5.13
N HIS A 80 -4.13 14.98 -5.07
CA HIS A 80 -4.90 14.71 -3.88
C HIS A 80 -5.14 13.19 -3.77
N PRO A 81 -4.78 12.56 -2.64
CA PRO A 81 -4.71 11.11 -2.54
C PRO A 81 -6.05 10.37 -2.63
N LEU A 82 -7.18 11.06 -2.46
CA LEU A 82 -8.52 10.45 -2.49
C LEU A 82 -9.40 10.92 -3.64
N THR A 83 -9.02 11.97 -4.37
CA THR A 83 -9.86 12.54 -5.43
C THR A 83 -9.19 12.50 -6.80
N ASP A 84 -7.86 12.45 -6.86
CA ASP A 84 -7.15 12.19 -8.11
C ASP A 84 -6.96 10.67 -8.33
N GLU A 85 -7.10 10.24 -9.58
CA GLU A 85 -6.80 8.87 -10.02
C GLU A 85 -5.27 8.68 -10.13
N LEU A 86 -4.63 8.30 -9.01
CA LEU A 86 -3.16 8.22 -8.92
C LEU A 86 -2.51 7.30 -9.97
N ASN A 87 -3.17 6.21 -10.37
CA ASN A 87 -2.68 5.24 -11.35
C ASN A 87 -2.56 5.81 -12.79
N ILE A 88 -3.26 6.90 -13.10
CA ILE A 88 -3.07 7.63 -14.37
C ILE A 88 -1.76 8.42 -14.34
N HIS A 89 -1.37 8.88 -13.15
CA HIS A 89 -0.24 9.79 -12.99
C HIS A 89 1.05 9.08 -12.57
N LEU A 90 0.96 7.98 -11.84
CA LEU A 90 2.06 7.33 -11.15
C LEU A 90 2.04 5.82 -11.42
N THR A 91 3.23 5.22 -11.53
CA THR A 91 3.38 3.76 -11.54
C THR A 91 4.51 3.33 -10.62
N LEU A 92 4.38 2.15 -10.00
CA LEU A 92 5.43 1.53 -9.19
C LEU A 92 6.27 0.60 -10.07
N LEU A 93 7.56 0.89 -10.16
CA LEU A 93 8.54 0.09 -10.86
C LEU A 93 8.99 -1.12 -10.01
N GLN A 94 9.57 -2.13 -10.68
CA GLN A 94 10.01 -3.36 -10.03
C GLN A 94 11.13 -3.14 -9.00
N ASP A 95 11.92 -2.08 -9.16
CA ASP A 95 12.99 -1.68 -8.25
C ASP A 95 12.47 -0.81 -7.08
N GLY A 96 11.16 -0.61 -6.95
CA GLY A 96 10.54 0.13 -5.85
C GLY A 96 10.48 1.66 -6.06
N TYR A 97 10.98 2.17 -7.18
CA TYR A 97 10.80 3.59 -7.54
C TYR A 97 9.40 3.84 -8.08
N LEU A 98 8.87 5.03 -7.79
CA LEU A 98 7.72 5.56 -8.51
C LEU A 98 8.20 6.30 -9.76
N ALA A 99 7.52 6.07 -10.88
CA ALA A 99 7.67 6.84 -12.10
C ALA A 99 6.42 7.67 -12.37
N GLY A 100 6.61 8.93 -12.77
CA GLY A 100 5.53 9.80 -13.22
C GLY A 100 5.17 9.47 -14.66
N LEU A 101 3.95 9.01 -14.90
CA LEU A 101 3.37 8.78 -16.22
C LEU A 101 2.92 10.07 -16.91
N THR A 102 2.81 11.15 -16.12
CA THR A 102 2.42 12.49 -16.57
C THR A 102 3.35 13.54 -15.95
N PRO A 103 3.43 14.75 -16.52
CA PRO A 103 4.15 15.86 -15.89
C PRO A 103 3.68 16.17 -14.46
N ARG A 104 2.36 16.07 -14.20
CA ARG A 104 1.77 16.23 -12.87
C ARG A 104 2.24 15.16 -11.89
N GLY A 105 2.29 13.90 -12.33
CA GLY A 105 2.79 12.79 -11.53
C GLY A 105 4.28 12.90 -11.21
N TRP A 106 5.07 13.32 -12.21
CA TRP A 106 6.50 13.62 -11.99
C TRP A 106 6.68 14.73 -10.96
N PHE A 107 5.97 15.86 -11.12
CA PHE A 107 6.01 16.96 -10.16
C PHE A 107 5.63 16.49 -8.74
N HIS A 108 4.58 15.69 -8.60
CA HIS A 108 4.14 15.16 -7.32
C HIS A 108 5.21 14.28 -6.63
N ILE A 109 5.89 13.41 -7.39
CA ILE A 109 6.98 12.57 -6.89
C ILE A 109 8.14 13.42 -6.41
N GLU A 110 8.58 14.38 -7.23
CA GLU A 110 9.74 15.22 -6.95
C GLU A 110 9.47 16.13 -5.75
N TRP A 111 8.33 16.83 -5.74
CA TRP A 111 7.97 17.78 -4.69
C TRP A 111 7.90 17.13 -3.31
N LEU A 112 7.27 15.96 -3.21
CA LEU A 112 7.10 15.24 -1.95
C LEU A 112 8.28 14.31 -1.63
N HIS A 113 9.28 14.23 -2.50
CA HIS A 113 10.40 13.29 -2.42
C HIS A 113 9.93 11.84 -2.20
N LEU A 114 8.98 11.37 -3.03
CA LEU A 114 8.36 10.05 -2.88
C LEU A 114 9.31 8.89 -3.24
N ASN A 115 10.47 9.19 -3.80
CA ASN A 115 11.55 8.24 -4.09
C ASN A 115 12.74 8.34 -3.12
N ARG A 116 12.57 8.98 -1.95
CA ARG A 116 13.61 8.94 -0.91
C ARG A 116 13.96 7.50 -0.52
N PRO A 117 15.22 7.18 -0.18
CA PRO A 117 15.71 5.80 -0.05
C PRO A 117 14.90 4.90 0.87
N GLN A 118 14.35 5.46 1.95
CA GLN A 118 13.55 4.75 2.94
C GLN A 118 12.24 4.21 2.31
N LEU A 119 11.57 5.00 1.46
CA LEU A 119 10.34 4.59 0.80
C LEU A 119 10.59 3.55 -0.28
N VAL A 120 11.66 3.72 -1.07
CA VAL A 120 12.05 2.72 -2.08
C VAL A 120 12.33 1.38 -1.41
N THR A 121 13.12 1.38 -0.32
CA THR A 121 13.42 0.18 0.48
C THR A 121 12.15 -0.44 1.05
N MET A 122 11.22 0.38 1.59
CA MET A 122 9.93 -0.10 2.10
C MET A 122 9.11 -0.78 1.00
N ARG A 123 9.00 -0.18 -0.20
CA ARG A 123 8.25 -0.76 -1.32
C ARG A 123 8.89 -2.05 -1.83
N GLN A 124 10.22 -2.11 -1.91
CA GLN A 124 10.95 -3.34 -2.24
C GLN A 124 10.68 -4.45 -1.20
N ARG A 125 10.74 -4.14 0.10
CA ARG A 125 10.44 -5.09 1.17
C ARG A 125 9.00 -5.59 1.10
N ARG A 126 8.03 -4.71 0.85
CA ARG A 126 6.63 -5.08 0.65
C ARG A 126 6.45 -6.01 -0.55
N ALA A 127 7.09 -5.72 -1.68
CA ALA A 127 7.05 -6.56 -2.87
C ALA A 127 7.67 -7.95 -2.62
N ILE A 128 8.81 -8.02 -1.92
CA ILE A 128 9.44 -9.29 -1.53
C ILE A 128 8.52 -10.07 -0.59
N HIS A 129 7.93 -9.41 0.41
CA HIS A 129 7.02 -10.03 1.36
C HIS A 129 5.81 -10.62 0.65
N GLN A 130 5.16 -9.86 -0.22
CA GLN A 130 4.01 -10.33 -1.00
C GLN A 130 4.36 -11.55 -1.86
N ARG A 131 5.46 -11.49 -2.63
CA ARG A 131 5.92 -12.63 -3.43
C ARG A 131 6.23 -13.86 -2.58
N THR A 132 6.81 -13.65 -1.41
CA THR A 132 7.11 -14.73 -0.46
C THR A 132 5.83 -15.36 0.06
N GLN A 133 4.81 -14.56 0.41
CA GLN A 133 3.50 -15.07 0.83
C GLN A 133 2.82 -15.87 -0.28
N GLU A 134 2.82 -15.36 -1.52
CA GLU A 134 2.24 -16.07 -2.67
C GLU A 134 2.91 -17.44 -2.91
N VAL A 135 4.23 -17.53 -2.71
CA VAL A 135 4.97 -18.80 -2.79
C VAL A 135 4.60 -19.73 -1.64
N ILE A 136 4.50 -19.21 -0.41
CA ILE A 136 4.11 -20.00 0.77
C ILE A 136 2.70 -20.56 0.61
N GLU A 137 1.74 -19.74 0.17
CA GLU A 137 0.36 -20.15 -0.06
C GLU A 137 0.26 -21.25 -1.12
N LYS A 138 0.97 -21.09 -2.25
CA LYS A 138 1.05 -22.13 -3.29
C LYS A 138 1.68 -23.42 -2.76
N MET A 139 2.76 -23.30 -1.96
CA MET A 139 3.40 -24.46 -1.35
C MET A 139 2.46 -25.19 -0.39
N GLN A 140 1.69 -24.45 0.42
CA GLN A 140 0.70 -25.03 1.33
C GLN A 140 -0.41 -25.77 0.56
N GLN A 141 -0.89 -25.20 -0.55
CA GLN A 141 -1.88 -25.85 -1.42
C GLN A 141 -1.34 -27.15 -2.03
N ILE A 142 -0.11 -27.13 -2.57
CA ILE A 142 0.54 -28.32 -3.13
C ILE A 142 0.74 -29.38 -2.05
N ASN A 143 1.23 -28.99 -0.87
CA ASN A 143 1.42 -29.92 0.25
C ASN A 143 0.11 -30.58 0.67
N HIS A 144 -0.98 -29.81 0.73
CA HIS A 144 -2.30 -30.35 1.04
C HIS A 144 -2.74 -31.41 0.01
N GLN A 145 -2.63 -31.11 -1.29
CA GLN A 145 -2.96 -32.05 -2.36
C GLN A 145 -2.10 -33.32 -2.32
N LEU A 146 -0.82 -33.19 -2.01
CA LEU A 146 0.09 -34.33 -1.90
C LEU A 146 -0.31 -35.25 -0.74
N VAL A 147 -0.66 -34.69 0.42
CA VAL A 147 -1.12 -35.46 1.58
C VAL A 147 -2.38 -36.24 1.24
N GLU A 148 -3.36 -35.63 0.58
CA GLU A 148 -4.58 -36.30 0.15
C GLU A 148 -4.31 -37.43 -0.85
N ARG A 149 -3.39 -37.20 -1.81
CA ARG A 149 -3.01 -38.19 -2.81
C ARG A 149 -2.32 -39.40 -2.17
N ILE A 150 -1.41 -39.17 -1.22
CA ILE A 150 -0.71 -40.22 -0.49
C ILE A 150 -1.72 -41.08 0.28
N ALA A 151 -2.63 -40.45 1.03
CA ALA A 151 -3.67 -41.17 1.78
C ALA A 151 -4.55 -42.04 0.86
N SER A 152 -4.93 -41.52 -0.30
CA SER A 152 -5.69 -42.28 -1.31
C SER A 152 -4.92 -43.49 -1.84
N GLN A 153 -3.63 -43.33 -2.13
CA GLN A 153 -2.76 -44.41 -2.60
C GLN A 153 -2.55 -45.49 -1.53
N GLU A 154 -2.38 -45.11 -0.28
CA GLU A 154 -2.25 -46.06 0.84
C GLU A 154 -3.51 -46.91 1.01
N GLN A 155 -4.68 -46.31 0.87
CA GLN A 155 -5.97 -47.01 0.94
C GLN A 155 -6.16 -47.99 -0.24
N GLU A 156 -5.75 -47.60 -1.44
CA GLU A 156 -5.79 -48.46 -2.62
C GLU A 156 -4.83 -49.66 -2.47
N LEU A 157 -3.59 -49.40 -2.02
CA LEU A 157 -2.60 -50.44 -1.74
C LEU A 157 -3.08 -51.41 -0.67
N TYR A 158 -3.71 -50.92 0.40
CA TYR A 158 -4.32 -51.76 1.42
C TYR A 158 -5.40 -52.68 0.82
N THR A 159 -6.29 -52.11 0.01
CA THR A 159 -7.38 -52.86 -0.65
C THR A 159 -6.83 -53.92 -1.60
N LEU A 160 -5.82 -53.59 -2.41
CA LEU A 160 -5.15 -54.52 -3.31
C LEU A 160 -4.50 -55.68 -2.55
N ARG A 161 -3.77 -55.39 -1.46
CA ARG A 161 -3.16 -56.42 -0.60
C ARG A 161 -4.21 -57.37 -0.03
N GLN A 162 -5.37 -56.88 0.38
CA GLN A 162 -6.49 -57.71 0.86
C GLN A 162 -7.03 -58.62 -0.24
N LYS A 163 -7.20 -58.12 -1.47
CA LYS A 163 -7.65 -58.93 -2.61
C LYS A 163 -6.66 -60.04 -2.96
N VAL A 164 -5.36 -59.73 -3.04
CA VAL A 164 -4.31 -60.72 -3.32
C VAL A 164 -4.32 -61.83 -2.28
N ARG A 165 -4.44 -61.50 -0.98
CA ARG A 165 -4.55 -62.51 0.10
C ARG A 165 -5.74 -63.45 -0.08
N ARG A 166 -6.87 -62.98 -0.60
CA ARG A 166 -8.07 -63.81 -0.84
C ARG A 166 -7.95 -64.72 -2.07
N LEU A 167 -7.11 -64.36 -3.04
CA LEU A 167 -6.92 -65.14 -4.28
C LEU A 167 -5.83 -66.20 -4.17
N GLY A 168 -4.89 -66.04 -3.22
CA GLY A 168 -3.79 -66.99 -3.00
C GLY A 168 -4.02 -68.00 -1.87
N GLY A 169 -5.23 -68.07 -1.30
CA GLY A 169 -5.62 -69.01 -0.25
C GLY A 169 -6.67 -69.99 -0.73
#